data_AF-A0A6G2IGW5-F1
#
_entry.id   AF-A0A6G2IGW5-F1
#
_cell.length_a   1.000
_cell.length_b   1.000
_cell.length_c   1.000
_cell.angle_alpha   90.00
_cell.angle_beta   90.00
_cell.angle_gamma   90.00
#
_symmetry.space_group_name_H-M   'P 1'
#
loop_
_entity.id
_entity.type
_entity.pdbx_description
1 polymer ?
#
loop_
_entity_poly.entity_id
_entity_poly.type
_entity_poly.pdbx_seq_one_letter_code
_entity_poly.pdbx_strand_id
1 'polypeptide(L)'
;MPKPAMDHSERAARDLLNKKVRAGEMDRATANQVLRIGLPFVRTMLATWRREGTSPEWLTEKFQAKQTEARKQMDAATTDFARHRATLSIACAEMYSAVWAGLQADLAQHLAATDPGNDSRPALP
;
A
#
# COMPACT_ATOMS: atom_id res chain seq x y z
N MET A 1 13.78 15.35 -11.02
CA MET A 1 13.71 13.94 -10.57
C MET A 1 12.61 13.25 -11.38
N PRO A 2 12.88 12.11 -12.04
CA PRO A 2 11.84 11.35 -12.73
C PRO A 2 10.74 10.91 -11.75
N LYS A 3 9.48 10.94 -12.19
CA LYS A 3 8.36 10.41 -11.40
C LYS A 3 8.54 8.90 -11.28
N PRO A 4 8.52 8.31 -10.07
CA PRO A 4 8.52 6.85 -9.94
C PRO A 4 7.32 6.27 -10.70
N ALA A 5 7.55 5.19 -11.45
CA ALA A 5 6.46 4.36 -11.96
C ALA A 5 5.69 3.83 -10.74
N MET A 6 4.37 3.94 -10.76
CA MET A 6 3.49 3.61 -9.63
C MET A 6 2.72 2.31 -9.90
N ASP A 7 3.21 1.51 -10.86
CA ASP A 7 2.48 0.39 -11.44
C ASP A 7 2.37 -0.77 -10.45
N HIS A 8 3.40 -1.01 -9.63
CA HIS A 8 3.33 -2.03 -8.57
C HIS A 8 2.40 -1.60 -7.44
N SER A 9 2.38 -0.31 -7.09
CA SER A 9 1.49 0.23 -6.06
C SER A 9 0.00 0.08 -6.38
N GLU A 10 -0.40 0.31 -7.64
CA GLU A 10 -1.78 0.17 -8.09
C GLU A 10 -2.19 -1.29 -8.21
N ARG A 11 -1.29 -2.12 -8.75
CA ARG A 11 -1.48 -3.56 -8.85
C ARG A 11 -1.68 -4.19 -7.47
N ALA A 12 -0.84 -3.84 -6.49
CA ALA A 12 -0.95 -4.34 -5.13
C ALA A 12 -2.30 -3.98 -4.47
N ALA A 13 -2.77 -2.73 -4.66
CA ALA A 13 -4.08 -2.31 -4.17
C ALA A 13 -5.23 -3.09 -4.82
N ARG A 14 -5.19 -3.26 -6.15
CA ARG A 14 -6.20 -4.03 -6.89
C ARG A 14 -6.20 -5.50 -6.48
N ASP A 15 -5.03 -6.12 -6.34
CA ASP A 15 -4.91 -7.54 -5.99
C ASP A 15 -5.42 -7.83 -4.58
N LEU A 16 -5.13 -6.95 -3.62
CA LEU A 16 -5.70 -7.02 -2.28
C LEU A 16 -7.23 -6.98 -2.31
N LEU A 17 -7.80 -5.98 -2.98
CA LEU A 17 -9.26 -5.81 -3.01
C LEU A 17 -9.94 -6.96 -3.76
N ASN A 18 -9.36 -7.43 -4.86
CA ASN A 18 -9.85 -8.62 -5.56
C ASN A 18 -9.82 -9.88 -4.68
N LYS A 19 -8.78 -10.05 -3.85
CA LYS A 19 -8.70 -11.15 -2.89
C LYS A 19 -9.85 -11.08 -1.88
N LYS A 20 -10.15 -9.89 -1.34
CA LYS A 20 -11.29 -9.69 -0.42
C LYS A 20 -12.63 -9.99 -1.07
N VAL A 21 -12.81 -9.56 -2.32
CA VAL A 21 -14.04 -9.87 -3.09
C VAL A 21 -14.20 -11.37 -3.29
N ARG A 22 -13.11 -12.08 -3.64
CA ARG A 22 -13.13 -13.55 -3.79
C ARG A 22 -13.41 -14.27 -2.47
N ALA A 23 -12.94 -13.72 -1.35
CA ALA A 23 -13.18 -14.26 -0.02
C ALA A 23 -14.59 -13.95 0.53
N GLY A 24 -15.39 -13.15 -0.17
CA GLY A 24 -16.71 -12.72 0.31
C GLY A 24 -16.66 -11.68 1.44
N GLU A 25 -15.47 -11.14 1.75
CA GLU A 25 -15.28 -10.12 2.80
C GLU A 25 -15.76 -8.73 2.38
N MET A 26 -15.92 -8.52 1.07
CA MET A 26 -16.27 -7.23 0.48
C MET A 26 -16.99 -7.43 -0.84
N ASP A 27 -18.03 -6.64 -1.10
CA ASP A 27 -18.65 -6.63 -2.42
C ASP A 27 -17.79 -5.85 -3.44
N ARG A 28 -18.03 -6.11 -4.73
CA ARG A 28 -17.24 -5.52 -5.82
C ARG A 28 -17.44 -4.01 -5.96
N ALA A 29 -18.61 -3.48 -5.61
CA ALA A 29 -18.88 -2.05 -5.69
C ALA A 29 -18.09 -1.28 -4.61
N THR A 30 -18.10 -1.79 -3.38
CA THR A 30 -17.30 -1.29 -2.26
C THR A 30 -15.81 -1.36 -2.57
N ALA A 31 -15.31 -2.47 -3.13
CA ALA A 31 -13.92 -2.59 -3.57
C ALA A 31 -13.53 -1.51 -4.59
N ASN A 32 -14.35 -1.30 -5.62
CA ASN A 32 -14.11 -0.26 -6.61
C ASN A 32 -14.15 1.14 -6.00
N GLN A 33 -15.06 1.40 -5.07
CA GLN A 33 -15.15 2.68 -4.37
C GLN A 33 -13.90 2.95 -3.52
N VAL A 34 -13.44 1.95 -2.76
CA VAL A 34 -12.21 2.01 -1.97
C VAL A 34 -11.01 2.30 -2.86
N LEU A 35 -10.89 1.62 -4.01
CA LEU A 35 -9.81 1.88 -4.95
C LEU A 35 -9.86 3.31 -5.51
N ARG A 36 -11.04 3.78 -5.94
CA ARG A 36 -11.23 5.10 -6.55
C ARG A 36 -10.92 6.25 -5.59
N ILE A 37 -11.33 6.14 -4.33
CA ILE A 37 -11.17 7.20 -3.32
C ILE A 37 -9.82 7.06 -2.62
N GLY A 38 -9.47 5.83 -2.27
CA GLY A 38 -8.33 5.54 -1.41
C GLY A 38 -6.99 5.65 -2.13
N LEU A 39 -6.87 5.15 -3.37
CA LEU A 39 -5.60 5.14 -4.08
C LEU A 39 -5.02 6.57 -4.29
N PRO A 40 -5.78 7.58 -4.75
CA PRO A 40 -5.26 8.96 -4.86
C PRO A 40 -4.85 9.55 -3.51
N PHE A 41 -5.60 9.25 -2.45
CA PHE A 41 -5.29 9.73 -1.10
C PHE A 41 -3.98 9.14 -0.58
N VAL A 42 -3.79 7.81 -0.70
CA VAL A 42 -2.56 7.14 -0.29
C VAL A 42 -1.36 7.71 -1.06
N ARG A 43 -1.50 7.86 -2.38
CA ARG A 43 -0.44 8.42 -3.23
C ARG A 43 -0.04 9.83 -2.81
N THR A 44 -1.04 10.68 -2.50
CA THR A 44 -0.80 12.06 -2.07
C THR A 44 -0.11 12.11 -0.70
N MET A 45 -0.62 11.34 0.26
CA MET A 45 -0.07 11.25 1.62
C MET A 45 1.39 10.79 1.60
N LEU A 46 1.71 9.76 0.82
CA LEU A 46 3.08 9.26 0.68
C LEU A 46 4.01 10.27 -0.01
N ALA A 47 3.51 10.98 -1.02
CA ALA A 47 4.27 12.04 -1.68
C ALA A 47 4.58 13.22 -0.73
N THR A 48 3.70 13.49 0.24
CA THR A 48 3.94 14.48 1.30
C THR A 48 5.00 13.99 2.28
N TRP A 49 4.85 12.77 2.80
CA TRP A 49 5.81 12.21 3.78
C TRP A 49 7.22 12.06 3.22
N ARG A 50 7.35 11.74 1.93
CA ARG A 50 8.66 11.75 1.25
C ARG A 50 9.30 13.14 1.24
N ARG A 51 8.51 14.20 1.05
CA ARG A 51 9.02 15.59 1.10
C ARG A 51 9.41 16.00 2.51
N GLU A 52 8.68 15.51 3.51
CA GLU A 52 8.95 15.76 4.93
C GLU A 52 10.12 14.93 5.48
N GLY A 53 10.72 14.04 4.68
CA GLY A 53 11.82 13.19 5.11
C GLY A 53 11.40 12.12 6.12
N THR A 54 10.13 11.71 6.11
CA THR A 54 9.64 10.66 7.02
C THR A 54 10.34 9.34 6.72
N SER A 55 10.83 8.67 7.76
CA SER A 55 11.49 7.36 7.63
C SER A 55 10.53 6.30 7.06
N PRO A 56 10.96 5.52 6.05
CA PRO A 56 10.21 4.39 5.53
C PRO A 56 9.85 3.32 6.59
N GLU A 57 10.73 3.12 7.57
CA GLU A 57 10.55 2.19 8.69
C GLU A 57 9.39 2.65 9.57
N TRP A 58 9.38 3.93 9.95
CA TRP A 58 8.30 4.51 10.75
C TRP A 58 6.94 4.42 10.04
N LEU A 59 6.92 4.63 8.71
CA LEU A 59 5.71 4.47 7.92
C LEU A 59 5.19 3.03 7.93
N THR A 60 6.10 2.07 7.80
CA THR A 60 5.79 0.64 7.85
C THR A 60 5.18 0.27 9.20
N GLU A 61 5.81 0.68 10.29
CA GLU A 61 5.31 0.46 11.67
C GLU A 61 3.93 1.10 11.88
N LYS A 62 3.76 2.35 11.45
CA LYS A 62 2.50 3.08 11.59
C LYS A 62 1.36 2.40 10.86
N PHE A 63 1.60 1.91 9.64
CA PHE A 63 0.58 1.19 8.89
C PHE A 63 0.25 -0.17 9.49
N GLN A 64 1.24 -0.91 9.98
CA GLN A 64 1.01 -2.16 10.72
C GLN A 64 0.18 -1.92 11.98
N ALA A 65 0.49 -0.87 12.75
CA ALA A 65 -0.29 -0.50 13.93
C ALA A 65 -1.75 -0.17 13.58
N LYS A 66 -1.98 0.53 12.47
CA LYS A 66 -3.34 0.84 11.97
C LYS A 66 -4.11 -0.41 11.56
N GLN A 67 -3.46 -1.41 10.97
CA GLN A 67 -4.12 -2.69 10.66
C GLN A 67 -4.51 -3.45 11.93
N THR A 68 -3.60 -3.52 12.90
CA THR A 68 -3.87 -4.17 14.18
C THR A 68 -5.05 -3.52 14.90
N GLU A 69 -5.09 -2.18 14.92
CA GLU A 69 -6.19 -1.44 15.52
C GLU A 69 -7.52 -1.66 14.77
N ALA A 70 -7.50 -1.63 13.44
CA ALA A 70 -8.70 -1.88 12.64
C ALA A 70 -9.23 -3.31 12.83
N ARG A 71 -8.34 -4.31 13.02
CA ARG A 71 -8.73 -5.69 13.35
C ARG A 71 -9.44 -5.76 14.70
N LYS A 72 -8.88 -5.13 15.74
CA LYS A 72 -9.51 -5.06 17.06
C LYS A 72 -10.90 -4.41 17.00
N GLN A 73 -11.05 -3.35 16.21
CA GLN A 73 -12.35 -2.70 16.02
C GLN A 73 -13.37 -3.60 15.33
N MET A 74 -12.91 -4.46 14.41
CA MET A 74 -13.75 -5.46 13.75
C MET A 74 -14.21 -6.55 14.73
N ASP A 75 -13.29 -7.05 15.55
CA ASP A 75 -13.58 -8.08 16.56
C ASP A 75 -14.53 -7.54 17.66
N ALA A 76 -14.40 -6.25 18.00
CA ALA A 76 -15.26 -5.57 18.97
C ALA A 76 -16.61 -5.10 18.39
N ALA A 77 -16.85 -5.22 17.08
CA ALA A 77 -18.04 -4.68 16.44
C ALA A 77 -19.27 -5.57 16.68
N THR A 78 -20.17 -5.10 17.54
CA THR A 78 -21.39 -5.83 17.96
C THR A 78 -22.64 -5.48 17.14
N THR A 79 -22.62 -4.38 16.38
CA THR A 79 -23.76 -3.94 15.55
C THR A 79 -23.42 -3.98 14.07
N ASP A 80 -24.42 -4.14 13.19
CA ASP A 80 -24.20 -4.19 11.74
C ASP A 80 -23.54 -2.91 11.20
N PHE A 81 -23.92 -1.74 11.73
CA PHE A 81 -23.28 -0.48 11.39
C PHE A 81 -21.81 -0.43 11.84
N ALA A 82 -21.51 -0.90 13.06
CA ALA A 82 -20.13 -0.96 13.55
C ALA A 82 -19.29 -1.93 12.73
N ARG A 83 -19.86 -3.08 12.35
CA ARG A 83 -19.20 -4.09 11.49
C ARG A 83 -18.89 -3.50 10.12
N HIS A 84 -19.86 -2.85 9.49
CA HIS A 84 -19.65 -2.19 8.19
C HIS A 84 -18.54 -1.13 8.26
N ARG A 85 -18.54 -0.26 9.28
CA ARG A 85 -17.45 0.71 9.45
C ARG A 85 -16.11 0.04 9.71
N ALA A 86 -16.07 -1.02 10.51
CA ALA A 86 -14.83 -1.74 10.78
C ALA A 86 -14.28 -2.42 9.51
N THR A 87 -15.14 -3.00 8.68
CA THR A 87 -14.78 -3.56 7.37
C THR A 87 -14.18 -2.48 6.45
N LEU A 88 -14.75 -1.28 6.41
CA LEU A 88 -14.18 -0.17 5.64
C LEU A 88 -12.84 0.30 6.22
N SER A 89 -12.75 0.41 7.55
CA SER A 89 -11.53 0.83 8.25
C SER A 89 -10.38 -0.13 7.96
N ILE A 90 -10.62 -1.44 8.06
CA ILE A 90 -9.60 -2.46 7.82
C ILE A 90 -9.24 -2.58 6.35
N ALA A 91 -10.19 -2.45 5.44
CA ALA A 91 -9.92 -2.40 4.01
C ALA A 91 -9.00 -1.25 3.63
N CYS A 92 -9.26 -0.06 4.19
CA CYS A 92 -8.40 1.10 4.00
C CYS A 92 -7.00 0.87 4.61
N ALA A 93 -6.91 0.37 5.84
CA ALA A 93 -5.65 0.05 6.51
C ALA A 93 -4.79 -0.96 5.73
N GLU A 94 -5.42 -2.02 5.23
CA GLU A 94 -4.74 -3.04 4.43
C GLU A 94 -4.31 -2.48 3.07
N MET A 95 -5.13 -1.63 2.44
CA MET A 95 -4.78 -0.97 1.18
C MET A 95 -3.60 0.00 1.35
N TYR A 96 -3.52 0.75 2.46
CA TYR A 96 -2.35 1.60 2.74
C TYR A 96 -1.06 0.80 2.74
N SER A 97 -1.03 -0.34 3.44
CA SER A 97 0.15 -1.20 3.48
C SER A 97 0.44 -1.87 2.14
N ALA A 98 -0.57 -2.28 1.38
CA ALA A 98 -0.38 -2.89 0.06
C ALA A 98 0.23 -1.90 -0.93
N VAL A 99 -0.28 -0.66 -0.98
CA VAL A 99 0.26 0.41 -1.81
C VAL A 99 1.69 0.75 -1.38
N TRP A 100 1.96 0.81 -0.08
CA TRP A 100 3.29 1.06 0.46
C TRP A 100 4.30 -0.05 0.10
N ALA A 101 3.89 -1.32 0.21
CA ALA A 101 4.73 -2.45 -0.20
C ALA A 101 5.04 -2.42 -1.71
N GLY A 102 4.04 -2.12 -2.54
CA GLY A 102 4.24 -1.93 -3.98
C GLY A 102 5.20 -0.79 -4.30
N LEU A 103 5.13 0.31 -3.55
CA LEU A 103 6.05 1.44 -3.69
C LEU A 103 7.48 1.13 -3.26
N GLN A 104 7.67 0.34 -2.21
CA GLN A 104 9.00 -0.13 -1.83
C GLN A 104 9.60 -1.02 -2.93
N ALA A 105 8.79 -1.82 -3.62
CA ALA A 105 9.21 -2.57 -4.80
C ALA A 105 9.53 -1.66 -5.99
N ASP A 106 8.69 -0.65 -6.27
CA ASP A 106 8.95 0.37 -7.31
C ASP A 106 10.30 1.10 -7.02
N LEU A 107 10.55 1.47 -5.76
CA LEU A 107 11.77 2.14 -5.33
C LEU A 107 13.00 1.23 -5.45
N ALA A 108 12.90 -0.01 -4.98
CA ALA A 108 13.99 -1.00 -5.09
C ALA A 108 14.34 -1.28 -6.56
N GLN A 109 13.34 -1.41 -7.44
CA GLN A 109 13.57 -1.55 -8.88
C GLN A 109 14.21 -0.31 -9.48
N HIS A 110 13.77 0.88 -9.08
CA HIS A 110 14.38 2.12 -9.58
C HIS A 110 15.83 2.27 -9.16
N LEU A 111 16.15 1.97 -7.89
CA LEU A 111 17.52 1.97 -7.36
C LEU A 111 18.40 0.93 -8.05
N ALA A 112 17.90 -0.29 -8.26
CA ALA A 112 18.61 -1.32 -9.00
C ALA A 112 18.86 -0.92 -10.46
N ALA A 113 17.92 -0.20 -11.09
CA ALA A 113 18.07 0.31 -12.45
C ALA A 113 18.98 1.55 -12.55
N THR A 114 19.23 2.26 -11.45
CA THR A 114 20.14 3.43 -11.37
C THR A 114 21.51 3.09 -10.79
N ASP A 115 21.76 1.83 -10.40
CA ASP A 115 23.06 1.30 -10.01
C ASP A 115 23.63 0.34 -11.08
N PRO A 116 24.16 0.84 -12.21
CA PRO A 116 24.87 0.02 -13.20
C PRO A 116 26.30 -0.37 -12.76
N GLY A 117 26.64 -0.19 -11.47
CA GLY A 117 27.99 -0.34 -10.92
C GLY A 117 28.52 -1.77 -10.73
N ASN A 118 27.97 -2.77 -11.43
CA ASN A 118 28.54 -4.12 -11.47
C ASN A 118 28.73 -4.65 -12.90
N ASP A 119 29.09 -3.78 -13.84
CA ASP A 119 29.87 -4.20 -14.99
C ASP A 119 31.31 -4.44 -14.52
N SER A 120 31.55 -5.64 -13.99
CA SER A 120 32.87 -6.24 -13.92
C SER A 120 33.43 -6.35 -15.34
N ARG A 121 34.00 -5.26 -15.85
CA ARG A 121 34.82 -5.30 -17.05
C ARG A 121 36.06 -6.13 -16.70
N PRO A 122 36.32 -7.26 -17.37
CA PRO A 122 37.61 -7.91 -17.22
C PRO A 122 38.68 -6.91 -17.66
N ALA A 123 39.67 -6.67 -16.80
CA ALA A 123 40.86 -5.92 -17.16
C ALA A 123 41.47 -6.60 -18.38
N LEU A 124 41.49 -5.88 -19.51
CA LEU A 124 42.18 -6.33 -20.70
C LEU A 124 43.68 -6.41 -20.39
N PRO A 125 44.38 -7.45 -20.90
CA PRO A 125 45.81 -7.66 -20.68
C PRO A 125 46.68 -6.58 -21.33
#